data_AF-A0A3D9LJB5-F1
#
_entry.id   AF-A0A3D9LJB5-F1
#
_cell.length_a   1.000
_cell.length_b   1.000
_cell.length_c   1.000
_cell.angle_alpha   90.00
_cell.angle_beta   90.00
_cell.angle_gamma   90.00
#
_symmetry.space_group_name_H-M   'P 1'
#
loop_
_entity.id
_entity.type
_entity.pdbx_description
1 polymer ?
#
loop_
_entity_poly.entity_id
_entity_poly.type
_entity_poly.pdbx_seq_one_letter_code
_entity_poly.pdbx_strand_id
1 'polypeptide(L)'
;MSSNAISLRNVIEKWLAPTPASPIRLTRVRHAIPGPLRCVRAEALLASGPLAILFFQHGDGSWCVFPPESHRPTLGVLRGPNERSPA
;
A
#
# COMPACT_ATOMS: atom_id res chain seq x y z
N MET A 1 -16.93 -16.06 10.41
CA MET A 1 -17.32 -14.64 10.41
C MET A 1 -16.72 -14.02 9.16
N SER A 2 -17.53 -13.77 8.14
CA SER A 2 -17.09 -13.11 6.90
C SER A 2 -16.73 -11.67 7.26
N SER A 3 -15.44 -11.35 7.33
CA SER A 3 -15.00 -9.98 7.56
C SER A 3 -15.57 -9.10 6.45
N ASN A 4 -16.20 -7.97 6.80
CA ASN A 4 -16.61 -6.91 5.86
C ASN A 4 -15.39 -6.18 5.27
N ALA A 5 -14.34 -6.91 4.90
CA ALA A 5 -13.13 -6.36 4.34
C ALA A 5 -13.45 -5.81 2.94
N ILE A 6 -13.17 -4.53 2.72
CA ILE A 6 -13.39 -3.90 1.43
C ILE A 6 -12.42 -4.54 0.42
N SER A 7 -12.97 -5.23 -0.59
CA SER A 7 -12.19 -5.88 -1.62
C SER A 7 -11.52 -4.86 -2.54
N LEU A 8 -10.35 -5.19 -3.10
CA LEU A 8 -9.65 -4.33 -4.06
C LEU A 8 -10.56 -3.92 -5.23
N ARG A 9 -11.38 -4.86 -5.72
CA ARG A 9 -12.34 -4.61 -6.79
C ARG A 9 -13.34 -3.51 -6.43
N ASN A 10 -13.93 -3.56 -5.22
CA ASN A 10 -14.89 -2.55 -4.78
C ASN A 10 -14.25 -1.15 -4.72
N VAL A 11 -13.02 -1.04 -4.22
CA VAL A 11 -12.32 0.26 -4.17
C VAL A 11 -11.98 0.74 -5.59
N ILE A 12 -11.50 -0.14 -6.46
CA ILE A 12 -11.22 0.20 -7.87
C ILE A 12 -12.46 0.73 -8.58
N GLU A 13 -13.60 0.02 -8.44
CA GLU A 13 -14.86 0.44 -9.06
C GLU A 13 -15.28 1.82 -8.58
N LYS A 14 -15.09 2.12 -7.29
CA LYS A 14 -15.41 3.42 -6.70
C LYS A 14 -14.57 4.58 -7.25
N TRP A 15 -13.26 4.37 -7.46
CA TRP A 15 -12.35 5.47 -7.86
C TRP A 15 -12.13 5.59 -9.36
N LEU A 16 -12.10 4.46 -10.07
CA LEU A 16 -11.70 4.42 -11.47
C LEU A 16 -12.87 4.15 -12.42
N ALA A 17 -14.02 3.70 -11.91
CA ALA A 17 -15.23 3.40 -12.70
C ALA A 17 -14.90 2.69 -14.03
N PRO A 18 -14.25 1.51 -14.00
CA PRO A 18 -13.82 0.81 -15.21
C PRO A 18 -14.97 0.63 -16.19
N THR A 19 -14.75 1.07 -17.42
CA THR A 19 -15.66 0.81 -18.55
C THR A 19 -14.98 -0.15 -19.53
N PRO A 20 -15.75 -0.83 -20.41
CA PRO A 20 -15.15 -1.64 -21.48
C PRO A 20 -14.19 -0.86 -22.39
N ALA A 21 -14.41 0.46 -22.54
CA ALA A 21 -13.56 1.35 -23.32
C ALA A 21 -12.29 1.81 -22.56
N SER A 22 -12.27 1.67 -21.23
CA SER A 22 -11.18 2.13 -20.35
C SER A 22 -10.74 1.00 -19.40
N PRO A 23 -10.07 -0.05 -19.90
CA PRO A 23 -9.64 -1.16 -19.07
C PRO A 23 -8.59 -0.71 -18.05
N ILE A 24 -8.57 -1.37 -16.89
CA ILE A 24 -7.64 -1.08 -15.80
C ILE A 24 -6.47 -2.05 -15.85
N ARG A 25 -5.25 -1.50 -15.85
CA ARG A 25 -4.01 -2.28 -15.68
C ARG A 25 -3.65 -2.30 -14.20
N LEU A 26 -3.55 -3.50 -13.63
CA LEU A 26 -3.13 -3.70 -12.24
C LEU A 26 -1.69 -4.20 -12.20
N THR A 27 -0.84 -3.44 -11.52
CA THR A 27 0.57 -3.79 -11.30
C THR A 27 0.81 -3.96 -9.82
N ARG A 28 1.26 -5.14 -9.40
CA ARG A 28 1.67 -5.35 -8.01
C ARG A 28 2.98 -4.62 -7.76
N VAL A 29 2.97 -3.68 -6.83
CA VAL A 29 4.18 -2.98 -6.41
C VAL A 29 4.77 -3.74 -5.24
N ARG A 30 6.03 -4.15 -5.38
CA ARG A 30 6.79 -4.77 -4.30
C ARG A 30 7.66 -3.67 -3.70
N HIS A 31 7.42 -3.33 -2.44
CA HIS A 31 8.32 -2.43 -1.72
C HIS A 31 9.63 -3.15 -1.40
N ALA A 32 10.74 -2.40 -1.45
CA ALA A 32 12.06 -2.85 -1.00
C ALA A 32 12.18 -2.94 0.53
N ILE A 33 11.18 -2.44 1.27
CA ILE A 33 11.18 -2.43 2.73
C ILE A 33 10.69 -3.80 3.24
N PRO A 34 11.41 -4.44 4.17
CA PRO A 34 10.94 -5.67 4.81
C PRO A 34 9.64 -5.41 5.57
N GLY A 35 8.53 -5.97 5.09
CA GLY A 35 7.24 -5.84 5.75
C GLY A 35 6.10 -6.41 4.90
N PRO A 36 4.93 -6.65 5.49
CA PRO A 36 3.78 -7.24 4.80
C PRO A 36 3.04 -6.25 3.87
N LEU A 37 3.58 -5.05 3.65
CA LEU A 37 2.91 -4.00 2.88
C LEU A 37 2.65 -4.48 1.44
N ARG A 38 1.40 -4.87 1.15
CA ARG A 38 0.98 -5.24 -0.19
C ARG A 38 0.33 -4.03 -0.83
N CYS A 39 0.94 -3.51 -1.89
CA CYS A 39 0.34 -2.43 -2.67
C CYS A 39 0.15 -2.85 -4.13
N VAL A 40 -0.89 -2.31 -4.74
CA VAL A 40 -1.25 -2.50 -6.14
C VAL A 40 -1.44 -1.13 -6.75
N ARG A 41 -0.75 -0.87 -7.86
CA ARG A 41 -0.99 0.28 -8.72
C ARG A 41 -2.07 -0.10 -9.71
N ALA A 42 -3.14 0.69 -9.77
CA ALA A 42 -4.14 0.61 -10.81
C ALA A 42 -3.99 1.80 -11.75
N GLU A 43 -3.88 1.51 -13.04
CA GLU A 43 -3.72 2.49 -14.10
C GLU A 43 -4.93 2.39 -15.04
N ALA A 44 -5.50 3.53 -15.41
CA ALA A 44 -6.62 3.63 -16.35
C ALA A 44 -6.40 4.78 -17.33
N LEU A 45 -6.87 4.60 -18.56
CA LEU A 45 -6.99 5.67 -19.56
C LEU A 45 -8.43 6.18 -19.53
N LEU A 46 -8.66 7.30 -18.83
CA LEU A 46 -9.96 7.95 -18.77
C LEU A 46 -10.10 8.97 -19.90
N ALA A 47 -11.34 9.39 -20.19
CA ALA A 47 -11.60 10.46 -21.15
C ALA A 47 -10.90 11.78 -20.78
N SER A 48 -10.67 12.02 -19.48
CA SER A 48 -9.92 13.17 -18.96
C SER A 48 -8.39 13.01 -19.02
N GLY A 49 -7.89 11.83 -19.40
CA GLY A 49 -6.46 11.51 -19.45
C GLY A 49 -6.07 10.28 -18.62
N PRO A 50 -4.78 9.92 -18.61
CA PRO A 50 -4.27 8.81 -17.82
C PRO A 50 -4.37 9.09 -16.32
N LEU A 51 -4.85 8.11 -15.56
CA LEU A 51 -4.91 8.15 -14.10
C LEU A 51 -4.25 6.91 -13.50
N ALA A 52 -3.45 7.10 -12.45
CA ALA A 52 -2.87 6.02 -11.68
C ALA A 52 -3.16 6.21 -10.18
N ILE A 53 -3.66 5.16 -9.52
CA ILE A 53 -3.95 5.15 -8.09
C ILE A 53 -3.21 3.98 -7.44
N LEU A 54 -2.62 4.23 -6.27
CA LEU A 54 -2.02 3.18 -5.43
C LEU A 54 -3.05 2.74 -4.38
N PHE A 55 -3.29 1.44 -4.33
CA PHE A 55 -4.09 0.78 -3.31
C PHE A 55 -3.18 0.00 -2.37
N PHE A 56 -3.43 0.12 -1.08
CA PHE A 56 -2.68 -0.54 -0.02
C PHE A 56 -3.58 -1.53 0.70
N GLN A 57 -3.07 -2.73 0.92
CA GLN A 57 -3.71 -3.72 1.78
C GLN A 57 -3.36 -3.43 3.24
N HIS A 58 -4.39 -3.32 4.07
CA HIS A 58 -4.29 -3.11 5.50
C HIS A 58 -4.21 -4.45 6.24
N GLY A 59 -3.81 -4.42 7.51
CA GLY A 59 -3.61 -5.63 8.33
C GLY A 59 -4.89 -6.45 8.55
N ASP A 60 -6.06 -5.82 8.43
CA ASP A 60 -7.39 -6.43 8.48
C ASP A 60 -7.83 -7.07 7.15
N GLY A 61 -7.01 -6.96 6.10
CA GLY A 61 -7.27 -7.46 4.76
C GLY A 61 -8.07 -6.51 3.87
N SER A 62 -8.49 -5.34 4.38
CA SER A 62 -9.17 -4.32 3.60
C SER A 62 -8.20 -3.59 2.67
N TRP A 63 -8.73 -3.05 1.57
CA TRP A 63 -7.97 -2.21 0.63
C TRP A 63 -8.34 -0.74 0.80
N CYS A 64 -7.34 0.12 0.84
CA CYS A 64 -7.48 1.57 1.00
C CYS A 64 -6.55 2.33 0.03
N VAL A 65 -6.82 3.62 -0.21
CA VAL A 65 -5.96 4.50 -1.04
C VAL A 65 -4.90 5.25 -0.22
N PHE A 66 -4.92 5.08 1.11
CA PHE A 66 -3.91 5.59 2.01
C PHE A 66 -3.04 4.41 2.51
N PRO A 67 -1.73 4.64 2.71
CA PRO A 67 -0.86 3.62 3.26
C PRO A 67 -1.39 3.18 4.65
N PRO A 68 -1.29 1.89 5.02
CA PRO A 68 -1.55 1.50 6.38
C PRO A 68 -0.59 2.25 7.30
N GLU A 69 -1.03 2.50 8.53
CA GLU A 69 -0.23 3.06 9.62
C GLU A 69 1.04 2.23 9.74
N SER A 70 2.08 2.65 9.03
CA SER A 70 3.34 1.94 8.94
C SER A 70 4.06 2.26 10.23
N HIS A 71 4.53 1.22 10.92
CA HIS A 71 5.37 1.31 12.12
C HIS A 71 6.31 2.51 11.96
N ARG A 72 5.94 3.61 12.63
CA ARG A 72 6.59 4.92 12.51
C ARG A 72 8.09 4.64 12.60
N PRO A 73 8.94 5.07 11.65
CA PRO A 73 10.36 4.80 11.74
C PRO A 73 10.84 5.36 13.08
N THR A 74 10.99 4.47 14.06
CA THR A 74 11.50 4.82 15.37
C THR A 74 12.98 4.95 15.15
N LEU A 75 13.52 6.12 15.49
CA LEU A 75 14.97 6.26 15.61
C LEU A 75 15.39 5.30 16.72
N GLY A 76 15.79 4.08 16.34
CA GLY A 76 16.42 3.16 17.25
C GLY A 76 17.69 3.84 17.73
N VAL A 77 17.80 4.10 19.04
CA VAL A 77 19.09 4.47 19.62
C VAL A 77 20.03 3.32 19.33
N LEU A 78 20.92 3.51 18.36
CA LEU A 78 22.11 2.69 18.21
C LEU A 78 22.95 2.97 19.45
N ARG A 79 22.77 2.14 20.49
CA ARG A 79 23.62 2.20 21.67
C ARG A 79 25.02 1.82 21.18
N GLY A 80 25.87 2.83 21.05
CA GLY A 80 27.28 2.64 20.70
C GLY A 80 27.92 1.63 21.67
N PRO A 81 28.96 0.90 21.22
CA PRO A 81 29.64 -0.05 22.08
C PRO A 81 30.15 0.69 23.32
N ASN A 82 29.72 0.21 24.47
CA ASN A 82 30.14 0.68 25.79
C ASN A 82 31.68 0.63 25.85
N GLU A 83 32.34 1.78 25.70
CA GLU A 83 33.78 1.89 25.86
C GLU A 83 34.15 1.73 27.34
N ARG A 84 34.78 0.59 27.61
CA ARG A 84 35.68 0.22 28.71
C ARG A 84 35.78 1.20 29.90
N SER A 85 35.44 0.68 31.08
CA SER A 85 36.08 1.13 32.33
C SER A 85 37.52 0.59 32.38
N PRO A 86 38.55 1.41 32.68
CA PRO A 86 39.89 0.90 32.94
C PRO A 86 39.99 0.30 34.35
N ALA A 87 41.12 -0.38 34.55
CA ALA A 87 41.51 -1.28 35.64
C ALA A 87 41.39 -0.74 37.06
#